data_AF-R7TT02-F1
#
_entry.id   AF-R7TT02-F1
#
_cell.length_a   1.000
_cell.length_b   1.000
_cell.length_c   1.000
_cell.angle_alpha   90.00
_cell.angle_beta   90.00
_cell.angle_gamma   90.00
#
_symmetry.space_group_name_H-M   'P 1'
#
loop_
_entity.id
_entity.type
_entity.pdbx_description
1 polymer ?
#
loop_
_entity_poly.entity_id
_entity_poly.type
_entity_poly.pdbx_seq_one_letter_code
_entity_poly.pdbx_strand_id
1 'polypeptide(L)'
;MLHCEHGFEKDANGCDVCRCRSGPAPPPPRTDNRECPPVRCRQYCEHGWKKDARGCDICECAEPCPEVMCMLHCEHGFEKDANGCDVCRCRSGPAPPPPRTDNRECPPVRCRQYCEHGWKKDARGCDICEC
;
A
#
# COMPACT_ATOMS: atom_id res chain seq x y z
N MET A 1 -45.95 0.62 12.51
CA MET A 1 -44.50 0.31 12.58
C MET A 1 -44.31 -1.02 11.89
N LEU A 2 -43.62 -1.04 10.75
CA LEU A 2 -43.31 -2.28 10.04
C LEU A 2 -41.98 -2.81 10.59
N HIS A 3 -41.97 -4.04 11.10
CA HIS A 3 -40.76 -4.70 11.57
C HIS A 3 -40.41 -5.82 10.59
N CYS A 4 -39.23 -5.73 9.97
CA CYS A 4 -38.79 -6.68 8.95
C CYS A 4 -37.62 -7.50 9.51
N GLU A 5 -37.75 -8.82 9.53
CA GLU A 5 -36.72 -9.73 10.05
C GLU A 5 -35.39 -9.68 9.25
N HIS A 6 -35.45 -9.33 7.97
CA HIS A 6 -34.29 -9.21 7.08
C HIS A 6 -33.99 -7.76 6.66
N GLY A 7 -34.56 -6.77 7.37
CA GLY A 7 -34.40 -5.35 7.08
C GLY A 7 -35.26 -4.84 5.91
N PHE A 8 -35.08 -3.57 5.58
CA PHE A 8 -35.85 -2.86 4.56
C PHE A 8 -35.19 -2.93 3.18
N GLU A 9 -35.99 -3.07 2.13
CA GLU A 9 -35.55 -2.86 0.74
C GLU A 9 -34.90 -1.48 0.62
N LYS A 10 -33.87 -1.33 -0.22
CA LYS A 10 -33.20 -0.06 -0.47
C LYS A 10 -33.40 0.40 -1.90
N ASP A 11 -33.54 1.71 -2.12
CA ASP A 11 -33.58 2.29 -3.46
C ASP A 11 -32.18 2.35 -4.12
N ALA A 12 -32.12 2.87 -5.35
CA ALA A 12 -30.86 2.99 -6.10
C ALA A 12 -29.81 3.89 -5.43
N ASN A 13 -30.22 4.74 -4.48
CA ASN A 13 -29.34 5.61 -3.70
C ASN A 13 -28.96 4.99 -2.35
N GLY A 14 -29.48 3.81 -2.01
CA GLY A 14 -29.22 3.11 -0.75
C GLY A 14 -30.12 3.52 0.42
N CYS A 15 -31.17 4.31 0.17
CA CYS A 15 -32.14 4.72 1.20
C CYS A 15 -33.17 3.60 1.44
N ASP A 16 -33.58 3.42 2.69
CA ASP A 16 -34.59 2.41 3.04
C ASP A 16 -35.95 2.82 2.48
N VAL A 17 -36.57 1.92 1.72
CA VAL A 17 -37.96 2.05 1.29
C VAL A 17 -38.85 1.22 2.21
N CYS A 18 -40.12 1.62 2.36
CA CYS A 18 -41.06 0.99 3.29
C CYS A 18 -41.57 -0.39 2.82
N ARG A 19 -40.67 -1.31 2.48
CA ARG A 19 -40.93 -2.69 2.07
C ARG A 19 -39.89 -3.62 2.71
N CYS A 20 -40.32 -4.80 3.15
CA CYS A 20 -39.43 -5.79 3.75
C CYS A 20 -38.70 -6.58 2.68
N ARG A 21 -37.42 -6.89 2.92
CA ARG A 21 -36.66 -7.79 2.03
C ARG A 21 -37.19 -9.21 2.13
N SER A 22 -37.26 -9.88 0.98
CA SER A 22 -37.62 -11.30 0.89
C SER A 22 -36.50 -12.25 1.35
N GLY A 23 -35.31 -11.73 1.67
CA GLY A 23 -34.17 -12.50 2.13
C GLY A 23 -33.00 -11.61 2.56
N PRO A 24 -31.92 -12.20 3.09
CA PRO A 24 -30.74 -11.47 3.54
C PRO A 24 -30.12 -10.64 2.40
N ALA A 25 -29.55 -9.50 2.78
CA ALA A 25 -28.85 -8.62 1.84
C ALA A 25 -27.79 -9.40 1.04
N PRO A 26 -27.69 -9.21 -0.30
CA PRO A 26 -26.50 -9.67 -1.00
C PRO A 26 -25.26 -8.96 -0.42
N PRO A 27 -24.10 -9.62 -0.41
CA PRO A 27 -22.86 -8.99 0.02
C PRO A 27 -22.64 -7.71 -0.79
N PRO A 28 -22.11 -6.63 -0.18
CA PRO A 28 -21.92 -5.36 -0.88
C PRO A 28 -21.08 -5.60 -2.15
N PRO A 29 -21.44 -4.95 -3.28
CA PRO A 29 -20.62 -5.02 -4.47
C PRO A 29 -19.22 -4.53 -4.13
N ARG A 30 -18.20 -5.28 -4.58
CA ARG A 30 -16.79 -4.93 -4.38
C ARG A 30 -16.51 -3.67 -5.20
N THR A 31 -16.68 -2.51 -4.59
CA THR A 31 -16.25 -1.24 -5.17
C THR A 31 -14.74 -1.22 -5.17
N ASP A 32 -14.16 -1.15 -6.36
CA ASP A 32 -12.74 -1.04 -6.61
C ASP A 32 -12.11 0.04 -5.71
N ASN A 33 -11.33 -0.43 -4.73
CA ASN A 33 -10.18 0.26 -4.24
C ASN A 33 -9.09 -0.81 -4.13
N ARG A 34 -7.84 -0.47 -4.43
CA ARG A 34 -6.67 -1.37 -4.39
C ARG A 34 -6.31 -1.86 -2.98
N GLU A 35 -7.28 -1.91 -2.07
CA GLU A 35 -7.12 -2.33 -0.69
C GLU A 35 -7.48 -3.81 -0.55
N CYS A 36 -6.57 -4.53 0.07
CA CYS A 36 -6.79 -5.91 0.42
C CYS A 36 -7.83 -6.00 1.54
N PRO A 37 -8.80 -6.94 1.46
CA PRO A 37 -9.72 -7.16 2.57
C PRO A 37 -8.92 -7.57 3.82
N PRO A 38 -9.32 -7.13 5.02
CA PRO A 38 -8.65 -7.56 6.24
C PRO A 38 -8.76 -9.08 6.40
N VAL A 39 -7.64 -9.71 6.73
CA VAL A 39 -7.56 -11.15 7.00
C VAL A 39 -8.32 -11.47 8.28
N ARG A 40 -9.33 -12.34 8.21
CA ARG A 40 -10.15 -12.74 9.37
C ARG A 40 -10.15 -14.26 9.50
N CYS A 41 -9.03 -14.83 9.92
CA CYS A 41 -8.85 -16.27 10.10
C CYS A 41 -8.71 -16.61 11.59
N ARG A 42 -9.03 -17.84 11.98
CA ARG A 42 -8.92 -18.31 13.38
C ARG A 42 -7.54 -18.83 13.77
N GLN A 43 -6.70 -19.10 12.78
CA GLN A 43 -5.34 -19.59 12.97
C GLN A 43 -4.33 -18.44 13.09
N TYR A 44 -3.21 -18.72 13.73
CA TYR A 44 -2.04 -17.84 13.76
C TYR A 44 -0.94 -18.47 12.90
N CYS A 45 -0.31 -17.68 12.04
CA CYS A 45 0.80 -18.11 11.21
C CYS A 45 2.07 -17.40 11.66
N GLU A 46 3.06 -18.17 12.13
CA GLU A 46 4.32 -17.64 12.68
C GLU A 46 5.12 -16.82 11.65
N HIS A 47 5.12 -17.27 10.39
CA HIS A 47 5.83 -16.62 9.28
C HIS A 47 4.94 -15.67 8.46
N GLY A 48 3.75 -15.33 8.99
CA GLY A 48 2.77 -14.49 8.30
C GLY A 48 1.87 -15.26 7.32
N TRP A 49 1.10 -14.49 6.54
CA TRP A 49 0.08 -14.99 5.63
C TRP A 49 0.59 -15.06 4.20
N LYS A 50 0.16 -16.08 3.47
CA LYS A 50 0.37 -16.19 2.03
C LYS A 50 -0.43 -15.11 1.30
N LYS A 51 0.06 -14.69 0.14
CA LYS A 51 -0.55 -13.65 -0.69
C LYS A 51 -1.20 -14.24 -1.95
N ASP A 52 -2.32 -13.67 -2.37
CA ASP A 52 -2.95 -13.95 -3.67
C ASP A 52 -2.20 -13.26 -4.83
N ALA A 53 -2.64 -13.48 -6.07
CA ALA A 53 -2.04 -12.87 -7.27
C ALA A 53 -2.10 -11.33 -7.30
N ARG A 54 -2.89 -10.71 -6.41
CA ARG A 54 -3.00 -9.25 -6.24
C ARG A 54 -2.15 -8.75 -5.07
N GLY A 55 -1.43 -9.62 -4.39
CA GLY A 55 -0.60 -9.30 -3.23
C GLY A 55 -1.37 -9.25 -1.90
N CYS A 56 -2.63 -9.73 -1.88
CA CYS A 56 -3.47 -9.68 -0.68
C CYS A 56 -3.33 -10.93 0.17
N ASP A 57 -3.24 -10.74 1.48
CA ASP A 57 -3.14 -11.86 2.41
C ASP A 57 -4.40 -12.74 2.39
N ILE A 58 -4.19 -14.06 2.42
CA ILE A 58 -5.24 -15.08 2.44
C ILE A 58 -5.11 -15.95 3.70
N CYS A 59 -6.15 -16.71 4.05
CA CYS A 59 -6.16 -17.63 5.20
C CYS A 59 -5.31 -18.90 4.99
N GLU A 60 -4.12 -18.75 4.42
CA GLU A 60 -3.11 -19.79 4.27
C GLU A 60 -1.80 -19.26 4.87
N CYS A 61 -1.08 -20.09 5.63
CA CYS A 61 0.20 -19.68 6.20
C CYS A 61 1.25 -19.59 5.09
N ALA A 62 2.11 -18.59 5.17
CA ALA A 62 3.31 -18.54 4.35
C ALA A 62 4.29 -19.62 4.81
N GLU A 63 4.97 -20.25 3.86
CA GLU A 63 6.11 -21.11 4.14
C GLU A 63 7.27 -20.25 4.67
N PRO A 64 8.11 -20.79 5.57
CA PRO A 64 9.29 -20.07 6.04
C PRO A 64 10.22 -19.73 4.87
N CYS A 65 10.68 -18.48 4.84
CA CYS A 65 11.66 -18.06 3.84
C CYS A 65 13.01 -18.74 4.11
N PRO A 66 13.70 -19.24 3.07
CA PRO A 66 15.05 -19.73 3.22
C PRO A 66 15.98 -18.58 3.64
N GLU A 67 16.98 -18.89 4.45
CA GLU A 67 18.00 -17.91 4.82
C GLU A 67 18.79 -17.49 3.57
N VAL A 68 18.79 -16.19 3.28
CA VAL A 68 19.51 -15.64 2.13
C VAL A 68 20.98 -15.51 2.49
N MET A 69 21.76 -16.56 2.25
CA MET A 69 23.21 -16.52 2.42
C MET A 69 23.87 -15.77 1.26
N CYS A 70 23.92 -14.44 1.34
CA CYS A 70 24.64 -13.62 0.36
C CYS A 70 25.50 -12.54 1.02
N MET A 71 26.60 -12.19 0.36
CA MET A 71 27.54 -11.16 0.83
C MET A 71 27.24 -9.78 0.25
N LEU A 72 26.06 -9.56 -0.34
CA LEU A 72 25.68 -8.26 -0.89
C LEU A 72 25.20 -7.33 0.22
N HIS A 73 25.65 -6.07 0.17
CA HIS A 73 25.10 -4.99 0.97
C HIS A 73 24.23 -4.11 0.07
N CYS A 74 22.91 -4.17 0.25
CA CYS A 74 21.95 -3.41 -0.54
C CYS A 74 21.40 -2.21 0.25
N GLU A 75 21.73 -0.99 -0.15
CA GLU A 75 21.28 0.25 0.53
C GLU A 75 19.75 0.39 0.59
N HIS A 76 19.05 -0.12 -0.42
CA HIS A 76 17.58 -0.10 -0.51
C HIS A 76 16.92 -1.44 -0.17
N GLY A 77 17.69 -2.38 0.40
CA GLY A 77 17.24 -3.72 0.74
C GLY A 77 17.21 -4.70 -0.44
N PHE A 78 16.82 -5.94 -0.13
CA PHE A 78 16.76 -7.06 -1.09
C PHE A 78 15.41 -7.11 -1.81
N GLU A 79 15.44 -7.51 -3.07
CA GLU A 79 14.23 -7.84 -3.81
C GLU A 79 13.51 -9.03 -3.19
N LYS A 80 12.20 -9.10 -3.38
CA LYS A 80 11.35 -10.18 -2.87
C LYS A 80 10.82 -11.02 -4.03
N ASP A 81 10.76 -12.33 -3.82
CA ASP A 81 10.10 -13.25 -4.74
C ASP A 81 8.57 -13.18 -4.64
N ALA A 82 7.86 -14.03 -5.38
CA ALA A 82 6.39 -14.09 -5.37
C ALA A 82 5.81 -14.49 -4.01
N ASN A 83 6.61 -15.10 -3.13
CA ASN A 83 6.22 -15.48 -1.77
C ASN A 83 6.59 -14.42 -0.74
N GLY A 84 7.25 -13.33 -1.14
CA GLY A 84 7.69 -12.27 -0.24
C GLY A 84 9.04 -12.52 0.42
N CYS A 85 9.75 -13.59 0.01
CA CYS A 85 11.06 -13.94 0.53
C CYS A 85 12.15 -13.14 -0.16
N ASP A 86 13.13 -12.70 0.63
CA ASP A 86 14.25 -11.96 0.08
C ASP A 86 15.06 -12.85 -0.88
N VAL A 87 15.51 -12.27 -1.98
CA VAL A 87 16.41 -12.94 -2.93
C VAL A 87 17.73 -12.17 -2.97
N CYS A 88 18.80 -12.85 -3.39
CA CYS A 88 20.15 -12.30 -3.53
C CYS A 88 20.25 -11.30 -4.71
N ARG A 89 19.45 -10.24 -4.68
CA ARG A 89 19.39 -9.17 -5.67
C ARG A 89 18.97 -7.88 -4.97
N CYS A 90 19.68 -6.78 -5.21
CA CYS A 90 19.35 -5.49 -4.61
C CYS A 90 18.16 -4.84 -5.32
N ARG A 91 17.26 -4.24 -4.53
CA ARG A 91 16.21 -3.39 -5.10
C ARG A 91 16.84 -2.22 -5.84
N SER A 92 16.26 -1.86 -6.97
CA SER A 92 16.58 -0.61 -7.64
C SER A 92 16.20 0.54 -6.70
N GLY A 93 17.16 1.42 -6.43
CA GLY A 93 16.89 2.65 -5.70
C GLY A 93 15.92 3.56 -6.44
N PRO A 94 15.38 4.59 -5.77
CA PRO A 94 14.65 5.64 -6.46
C PRO A 94 15.53 6.22 -7.58
N ALA A 95 14.92 6.50 -8.72
CA ALA A 95 15.63 7.12 -9.84
C ALA A 95 16.37 8.38 -9.33
N PRO A 96 17.63 8.59 -9.73
CA PRO A 96 18.32 9.81 -9.37
C PRO A 96 17.51 11.01 -9.87
N PRO A 97 17.52 12.15 -9.14
CA PRO A 97 16.86 13.35 -9.62
C PRO A 97 17.41 13.71 -11.01
N PRO A 98 16.59 14.33 -11.89
CA PRO A 98 17.03 14.69 -13.23
C PRO A 98 18.33 15.50 -13.15
N PRO A 99 19.30 15.24 -14.04
CA PRO A 99 20.53 15.99 -14.08
C PRO A 99 20.22 17.47 -14.27
N ARG A 100 20.93 18.34 -13.55
CA ARG A 100 20.84 19.79 -13.70
C ARG A 100 21.24 20.13 -15.13
N THR A 101 20.28 20.59 -15.94
CA THR A 101 20.51 20.98 -17.35
C THR A 101 21.00 22.42 -17.49
N ASP A 102 21.07 23.14 -16.36
CA ASP A 102 21.45 24.53 -16.27
C ASP A 102 22.74 24.65 -15.45
N ASN A 103 23.80 25.18 -16.05
CA ASN A 103 25.10 25.44 -15.44
C ASN A 103 25.06 26.65 -14.46
N ARG A 104 23.88 27.13 -14.08
CA ARG A 104 23.67 28.15 -13.06
C ARG A 104 23.66 27.53 -11.67
N GLU A 105 24.51 28.05 -10.81
CA GLU A 105 24.49 27.78 -9.38
C GLU A 105 23.12 28.11 -8.77
N CYS A 106 22.64 27.23 -7.89
CA CYS A 106 21.45 27.55 -7.11
C CYS A 106 21.80 28.65 -6.09
N PRO A 107 20.87 29.58 -5.82
CA PRO A 107 21.04 30.51 -4.73
C PRO A 107 21.14 29.75 -3.40
N PRO A 108 21.96 30.22 -2.44
CA PRO A 108 22.08 29.59 -1.14
C PRO A 108 20.74 29.64 -0.41
N VAL A 109 20.26 28.48 0.02
CA VAL A 109 19.01 28.32 0.74
C VAL A 109 19.17 28.84 2.16
N ARG A 110 18.43 29.90 2.51
CA ARG A 110 18.44 30.53 3.84
C ARG A 110 17.06 30.45 4.48
N CYS A 111 16.72 29.27 4.99
CA CYS A 111 15.45 29.02 5.66
C CYS A 111 15.66 28.89 7.18
N ARG A 112 14.59 29.09 7.96
CA ARG A 112 14.62 28.92 9.42
C ARG A 112 14.26 27.50 9.88
N GLN A 113 13.82 26.63 8.97
CA GLN A 113 13.36 25.27 9.26
C GLN A 113 14.40 24.22 8.84
N TYR A 114 14.23 23.00 9.32
CA TYR A 114 15.03 21.83 8.96
C TYR A 114 14.08 20.70 8.51
N CYS A 115 14.44 20.01 7.43
CA CYS A 115 13.67 18.88 6.89
C CYS A 115 14.47 17.59 7.07
N GLU A 116 13.89 16.59 7.76
CA GLU A 116 14.55 15.30 8.04
C GLU A 116 14.86 14.49 6.77
N HIS A 117 14.05 14.65 5.72
CA HIS A 117 14.23 13.98 4.41
C HIS A 117 14.79 14.90 3.32
N GLY A 118 15.35 16.05 3.70
CA GLY A 118 15.85 17.06 2.76
C GLY A 118 14.77 18.01 2.23
N TRP A 119 15.18 18.95 1.38
CA TRP A 119 14.34 20.04 0.86
C TRP A 119 13.67 19.66 -0.46
N LYS A 120 12.44 20.17 -0.67
CA LYS A 120 11.80 20.16 -1.99
C LYS A 120 12.63 20.97 -2.97
N LYS A 121 12.51 20.59 -4.25
CA LYS A 121 13.21 21.24 -5.36
C LYS A 121 12.21 21.95 -6.28
N ASP A 122 12.61 23.11 -6.81
CA ASP A 122 11.87 23.79 -7.87
C ASP A 122 11.98 23.05 -9.22
N ALA A 123 11.29 23.55 -10.25
CA ALA A 123 11.33 22.98 -11.60
C ALA A 123 12.75 22.95 -12.24
N ARG A 124 13.71 23.67 -11.66
CA ARG A 124 15.12 23.70 -12.10
C ARG A 124 16.02 22.82 -11.23
N GLY A 125 15.45 22.14 -10.22
CA GLY A 125 16.20 21.27 -9.32
C GLY A 125 16.89 22.01 -8.16
N CYS A 126 16.56 23.26 -7.88
CA CYS A 126 17.09 24.03 -6.75
C CYS A 126 16.25 23.83 -5.49
N ASP A 127 16.93 23.66 -4.35
CA ASP A 127 16.29 23.51 -3.05
C ASP A 127 15.49 24.79 -2.69
N ILE A 128 14.28 24.61 -2.20
CA ILE A 128 13.38 25.68 -1.73
C ILE A 128 13.04 25.47 -0.26
N CYS A 129 12.53 26.51 0.42
CA CYS A 129 12.17 26.46 1.85
C CYS A 129 10.92 25.63 2.16
N GLU A 130 10.81 24.44 1.59
CA GLU A 130 9.70 23.51 1.79
C GLU A 130 10.24 22.09 2.01
N CYS A 131 9.59 21.38 2.93
CA CYS A 131 9.54 19.92 2.94
C CYS A 131 8.21 19.51 2.25
#